data_AF-A0A674HWR4-F1
#
_entry.id   AF-A0A674HWR4-F1
#
_cell.length_a   1.000
_cell.length_b   1.000
_cell.length_c   1.000
_cell.angle_alpha   90.00
_cell.angle_beta   90.00
_cell.angle_gamma   90.00
#
_symmetry.space_group_name_H-M   'P 1'
#
loop_
_entity.id
_entity.type
_entity.pdbx_description
1 polymer ?
#
loop_
_entity_poly.entity_id
_entity_poly.type
_entity_poly.pdbx_seq_one_letter_code
_entity_poly.pdbx_strand_id
1 'polypeptide(L)'
;MKFLFLIAFIHLLPQCTGKPLSWDEHQHWHQHTFKEIKREIAGYSDIAKAIINLAVYGNAQNRSYERLARFVDTIGPRLSGSKNLEMAIKYMFSVLQEDRLENVHLEPVKVPHWERGEESAMMLAPRNHSIVILGLGSSVATPPEGITAEVLVVTSFDELHKRAQDAKGKIVVYNQPFISYEETVKYRLLGAVEAGKVGAVASLIRSIASFSINSPHTGWQQYQSDVPKIPTACISVEDAEMMARMSSRGTRIVVTLKMEAKTYPDTGSFNTVAEIVGSKYPEQVVLVSGHLDSWDVGQGAMDDGGGAFISWEGNISNFDIVMESDSGTFMPMGLAFTGSDKARAILKEIMQLLQPINVTNIYENGGETDTEYWVRDGVPGASLRDDISKYFWFHHTQGDTMTVQDPSQMNLCAAVWTVVSYVIADMEEMLPR
;
A
#
# COMPACT_ATOMS: atom_id res chain seq x y z
N MET A 1 -10.14 40.09 -11.54
CA MET A 1 -9.80 39.02 -12.50
C MET A 1 -8.92 38.02 -11.77
N LYS A 2 -9.46 36.81 -11.54
CA LYS A 2 -8.89 35.54 -11.08
C LYS A 2 -7.70 35.58 -10.09
N PHE A 3 -8.04 35.48 -8.79
CA PHE A 3 -7.22 34.82 -7.78
C PHE A 3 -7.52 33.33 -7.81
N LEU A 4 -6.49 32.49 -7.88
CA LEU A 4 -6.55 31.04 -7.71
C LEU A 4 -5.86 30.74 -6.37
N PHE A 5 -6.62 30.28 -5.38
CA PHE A 5 -6.06 29.74 -4.15
C PHE A 5 -5.96 28.21 -4.31
N LEU A 6 -4.73 27.71 -4.29
CA LEU A 6 -4.41 26.28 -4.17
C LEU A 6 -3.97 26.07 -2.72
N ILE A 7 -4.80 25.43 -1.91
CA ILE A 7 -4.44 25.06 -0.53
C ILE A 7 -3.91 23.63 -0.59
N ALA A 8 -2.59 23.50 -0.69
CA ALA A 8 -1.87 22.27 -0.42
C ALA A 8 -1.46 22.29 1.06
N PHE A 9 -1.92 21.31 1.84
CA PHE A 9 -1.38 21.09 3.19
C PHE A 9 -0.02 20.41 3.06
N ILE A 10 1.03 21.17 3.31
CA ILE A 10 2.35 20.66 3.68
C ILE A 10 2.78 21.41 4.94
N HIS A 11 3.30 20.64 5.90
CA HIS A 11 4.19 20.99 7.01
C HIS A 11 3.63 20.67 8.40
N LEU A 12 4.28 19.69 9.04
CA LEU A 12 5.04 19.90 10.28
C LEU A 12 5.99 18.72 10.51
N LEU A 13 7.14 18.75 9.83
CA LEU A 13 8.37 18.09 10.32
C LEU A 13 9.48 19.16 10.32
N PRO A 14 10.24 19.31 11.42
CA PRO A 14 11.32 20.26 11.50
C PRO A 14 12.51 19.81 10.62
N GLN A 15 12.83 20.64 9.63
CA GLN A 15 14.13 20.86 9.01
C GLN A 15 15.21 19.79 9.24
N CYS A 16 15.16 18.70 8.46
CA CYS A 16 16.40 18.16 7.90
C CYS A 16 16.64 18.91 6.57
N THR A 17 17.36 20.03 6.63
CA THR A 17 17.85 20.70 5.43
C THR A 17 18.98 19.86 4.84
N GLY A 18 18.64 18.80 4.11
CA GLY A 18 19.54 18.25 3.12
C GLY A 18 19.75 19.30 2.05
N LYS A 19 20.99 19.74 1.82
CA LYS A 19 21.30 20.57 0.66
C LYS A 19 20.92 19.78 -0.61
N PRO A 20 20.24 20.37 -1.60
CA PRO A 20 20.17 19.73 -2.91
C PRO A 20 21.60 19.51 -3.39
N LEU A 21 21.93 18.27 -3.75
CA LEU A 21 23.21 17.94 -4.36
C LEU A 21 23.32 18.76 -5.65
N SER A 22 24.19 19.78 -5.65
CA SER A 22 24.71 20.31 -6.89
C SER A 22 25.48 19.18 -7.55
N TRP A 23 24.93 18.64 -8.64
CA TRP A 23 25.70 17.86 -9.59
C TRP A 23 26.87 18.73 -10.05
N ASP A 24 28.06 18.43 -9.57
CA ASP A 24 29.28 19.09 -10.01
C ASP A 24 29.60 18.52 -11.39
N GLU A 25 29.23 19.25 -12.46
CA GLU A 25 29.47 18.88 -13.87
C GLU A 25 30.97 18.68 -14.21
N HIS A 26 31.88 18.86 -13.24
CA HIS A 26 33.32 18.86 -13.41
C HIS A 26 34.05 17.61 -12.91
N GLN A 27 33.37 16.61 -12.34
CA GLN A 27 33.99 15.29 -12.17
C GLN A 27 33.74 14.43 -13.41
N HIS A 28 34.63 14.52 -14.39
CA HIS A 28 34.67 13.57 -15.51
C HIS A 28 35.24 12.22 -15.04
N TRP A 29 34.41 11.39 -14.42
CA TRP A 29 34.63 9.94 -14.43
C TRP A 29 34.34 9.46 -15.86
N HIS A 30 35.16 8.56 -16.40
CA HIS A 30 34.89 7.95 -17.69
C HIS A 30 33.59 7.14 -17.58
N GLN A 31 32.45 7.70 -17.99
CA GLN A 31 31.19 6.94 -18.06
C GLN A 31 31.38 5.76 -19.01
N HIS A 32 31.23 4.55 -18.47
CA HIS A 32 31.23 3.32 -19.24
C HIS A 32 30.21 3.44 -20.37
N THR A 33 30.62 3.02 -21.56
CA THR A 33 29.68 2.90 -22.67
C THR A 33 28.63 1.85 -22.32
N PHE A 34 27.42 1.97 -22.86
CA PHE A 34 26.38 0.95 -22.65
C PHE A 34 26.85 -0.49 -23.00
N LYS A 35 27.81 -0.63 -23.92
CA LYS A 35 28.43 -1.92 -24.28
C LYS A 35 29.36 -2.46 -23.20
N GLU A 36 30.00 -1.60 -22.42
CA GLU A 36 30.81 -1.98 -21.26
C GLU A 36 29.92 -2.38 -20.09
N ILE A 37 28.92 -1.55 -19.76
CA ILE A 37 27.90 -1.86 -18.74
C ILE A 37 27.22 -3.20 -19.03
N LYS A 38 26.81 -3.45 -20.29
CA LYS A 38 26.21 -4.74 -20.67
C LYS A 38 27.16 -5.94 -20.46
N ARG A 39 28.46 -5.76 -20.69
CA ARG A 39 29.47 -6.82 -20.49
C ARG A 39 29.70 -7.09 -19.01
N GLU A 40 29.72 -6.04 -18.21
CA GLU A 40 29.77 -6.11 -16.74
C GLU A 40 28.55 -6.85 -16.20
N ILE A 41 27.33 -6.43 -16.57
CA ILE A 41 26.07 -7.10 -16.17
C ILE A 41 26.08 -8.59 -16.53
N ALA A 42 26.53 -8.93 -17.75
CA ALA A 42 26.63 -10.32 -18.17
C ALA A 42 27.56 -11.16 -17.28
N GLY A 43 28.58 -10.53 -16.67
CA GLY A 43 29.50 -11.15 -15.71
C GLY A 43 28.80 -11.66 -14.44
N TYR A 44 27.65 -11.09 -14.05
CA TYR A 44 26.88 -11.53 -12.89
C TYR A 44 26.03 -12.78 -13.12
N SER A 45 26.04 -13.36 -14.33
CA SER A 45 25.17 -14.50 -14.69
C SER A 45 25.28 -15.69 -13.73
N ASP A 46 26.48 -16.04 -13.27
CA ASP A 46 26.66 -17.19 -12.37
C ASP A 46 26.25 -16.84 -10.93
N ILE A 47 26.44 -15.59 -10.50
CA ILE A 47 25.97 -15.10 -9.19
C ILE A 47 24.44 -15.05 -9.16
N ALA A 48 23.80 -14.52 -10.20
CA ALA A 48 22.35 -14.48 -10.31
C ALA A 48 21.75 -15.89 -10.27
N LYS A 49 22.34 -16.86 -10.98
CA LYS A 49 21.94 -18.27 -10.89
C LYS A 49 22.12 -18.85 -9.48
N ALA A 50 23.22 -18.51 -8.80
CA ALA A 50 23.45 -18.96 -7.43
C ALA A 50 22.39 -18.41 -6.46
N ILE A 51 22.04 -17.12 -6.57
CA ILE A 51 20.98 -16.48 -5.80
C ILE A 51 19.63 -17.16 -6.07
N ILE A 52 19.26 -17.32 -7.35
CA ILE A 52 18.03 -18.01 -7.76
C ILE A 52 17.99 -19.42 -7.18
N ASN A 53 19.07 -20.18 -7.31
CA ASN A 53 19.13 -21.55 -6.79
C ASN A 53 18.98 -21.57 -5.28
N LEU A 54 19.59 -20.64 -4.55
CA LEU A 54 19.48 -20.55 -3.10
C LEU A 54 18.04 -20.26 -2.66
N ALA A 55 17.40 -19.28 -3.28
CA ALA A 55 16.07 -18.79 -2.92
C ALA A 55 14.93 -19.72 -3.37
N VAL A 56 15.03 -20.32 -4.57
CA VAL A 56 13.94 -21.08 -5.18
C VAL A 56 14.06 -22.58 -4.94
N TYR A 57 15.28 -23.12 -4.94
CA TYR A 57 15.53 -24.57 -4.93
C TYR A 57 16.42 -25.05 -3.77
N GLY A 58 16.98 -24.11 -3.00
CA GLY A 58 18.04 -24.36 -2.04
C GLY A 58 17.61 -24.16 -0.60
N ASN A 59 18.59 -23.96 0.28
CA ASN A 59 18.35 -23.90 1.72
C ASN A 59 17.60 -22.64 2.18
N ALA A 60 17.42 -21.63 1.32
CA ALA A 60 16.61 -20.46 1.62
C ALA A 60 15.18 -20.57 1.06
N GLN A 61 14.82 -21.69 0.42
CA GLN A 61 13.47 -21.94 -0.05
C GLN A 61 12.46 -21.81 1.10
N ASN A 62 11.38 -21.08 0.84
CA ASN A 62 10.28 -20.75 1.75
C ASN A 62 10.65 -19.87 2.94
N ARG A 63 11.90 -19.39 3.06
CA ARG A 63 12.35 -18.58 4.20
C ARG A 63 11.45 -17.35 4.41
N SER A 64 11.13 -16.61 3.35
CA SER A 64 10.27 -15.42 3.45
C SER A 64 8.83 -15.78 3.86
N TYR A 65 8.27 -16.85 3.30
CA TYR A 65 6.93 -17.33 3.66
C TYR A 65 6.85 -17.77 5.12
N GLU A 66 7.79 -18.56 5.62
CA GLU A 66 7.79 -19.06 7.00
C GLU A 66 7.99 -17.93 8.01
N ARG A 67 8.87 -16.97 7.67
CA ARG A 67 9.10 -15.78 8.49
C ARG A 67 7.87 -14.88 8.54
N LEU A 68 7.24 -14.62 7.40
CA LEU A 68 5.99 -13.89 7.31
C LEU A 68 4.89 -14.59 8.12
N ALA A 69 4.71 -15.90 7.93
CA ALA A 69 3.71 -16.69 8.67
C ALA A 69 3.90 -16.54 10.18
N ARG A 70 5.14 -16.74 10.67
CA ARG A 70 5.45 -16.56 12.08
C ARG A 70 5.16 -15.14 12.57
N PHE A 71 5.50 -14.12 11.78
CA PHE A 71 5.27 -12.73 12.12
C PHE A 71 3.77 -12.43 12.25
N VAL A 72 2.98 -12.74 11.24
CA VAL A 72 1.54 -12.41 11.22
C VAL A 72 0.71 -13.29 12.14
N ASP A 73 1.10 -14.54 12.38
CA ASP A 73 0.42 -15.42 13.35
C ASP A 73 0.72 -14.99 14.80
N THR A 74 1.88 -14.38 15.04
CA THR A 74 2.27 -13.91 16.38
C THR A 74 1.67 -12.54 16.71
N ILE A 75 1.67 -11.62 15.75
CA ILE A 75 1.31 -10.21 15.97
C ILE A 75 -0.11 -9.90 15.49
N GLY A 76 -0.52 -10.46 14.34
CA GLY A 76 -1.78 -10.15 13.69
C GLY A 76 -1.80 -8.75 13.06
N PRO A 77 -2.99 -8.12 12.96
CA PRO A 77 -3.15 -6.83 12.31
C PRO A 77 -2.51 -5.70 13.14
N ARG A 78 -1.92 -4.72 12.47
CA ARG A 78 -0.91 -3.82 13.05
C ARG A 78 -1.09 -2.37 12.61
N LEU A 79 -2.29 -1.85 12.82
CA LEU A 79 -2.69 -0.48 12.47
C LEU A 79 -1.77 0.57 13.11
N SER A 80 -1.51 1.64 12.35
CA SER A 80 -0.86 2.86 12.83
C SER A 80 -1.39 3.32 14.20
N GLY A 81 -0.46 3.54 15.14
CA GLY A 81 -0.76 3.92 16.52
C GLY A 81 -1.23 2.78 17.45
N SER A 82 -1.29 1.54 16.97
CA SER A 82 -1.70 0.38 17.79
C SER A 82 -0.54 -0.25 18.55
N LYS A 83 -0.88 -1.00 19.61
CA LYS A 83 0.08 -1.84 20.34
C LYS A 83 0.70 -2.93 19.46
N ASN A 84 -0.05 -3.44 18.49
CA ASN A 84 0.42 -4.47 17.59
C ASN A 84 1.50 -3.94 16.65
N LEU A 85 1.38 -2.70 16.18
CA LEU A 85 2.46 -2.05 15.42
C LEU A 85 3.74 -1.89 16.25
N GLU A 86 3.62 -1.48 17.52
CA GLU A 86 4.79 -1.41 18.42
C GLU A 86 5.44 -2.79 18.63
N MET A 87 4.64 -3.86 18.69
CA MET A 87 5.14 -5.24 18.76
C MET A 87 5.81 -5.67 17.46
N ALA A 88 5.24 -5.31 16.30
CA ALA A 88 5.81 -5.55 14.98
C ALA A 88 7.18 -4.90 14.82
N ILE A 89 7.32 -3.62 15.18
CA ILE A 89 8.59 -2.89 15.14
C ILE A 89 9.63 -3.56 16.03
N LYS A 90 9.27 -3.92 17.27
CA LYS A 90 10.19 -4.60 18.20
C LYS A 90 10.61 -5.99 17.70
N TYR A 91 9.65 -6.73 17.14
CA TYR A 91 9.94 -8.02 16.53
C TYR A 91 10.94 -7.84 15.39
N MET A 92 10.65 -6.94 14.45
CA MET A 92 11.49 -6.73 13.27
C MET A 92 12.89 -6.27 13.66
N PHE A 93 13.00 -5.27 14.54
CA PHE A 93 14.27 -4.82 15.10
C PHE A 93 15.09 -5.99 15.70
N SER A 94 14.44 -6.89 16.42
CA SER A 94 15.12 -8.03 17.04
C SER A 94 15.60 -9.04 16.00
N VAL A 95 14.78 -9.38 15.00
CA VAL A 95 15.18 -10.35 13.97
C VAL A 95 16.29 -9.79 13.08
N LEU A 96 16.28 -8.49 12.78
CA LEU A 96 17.38 -7.80 12.08
C LEU A 96 18.72 -7.94 12.81
N GLN A 97 18.71 -7.81 14.14
CA GLN A 97 19.91 -8.04 14.97
C GLN A 97 20.33 -9.51 14.98
N GLU A 98 19.38 -10.44 15.04
CA GLU A 98 19.65 -11.89 15.00
C GLU A 98 20.26 -12.34 13.67
N ASP A 99 19.82 -11.73 12.57
CA ASP A 99 20.38 -11.92 11.23
C ASP A 99 21.77 -11.28 11.05
N ARG A 100 22.23 -10.53 12.06
CA ARG A 100 23.55 -9.87 12.11
C ARG A 100 23.75 -8.84 11.00
N LEU A 101 22.68 -8.15 10.62
CA LEU A 101 22.79 -6.97 9.77
C LEU A 101 23.47 -5.82 10.51
N GLU A 102 24.01 -4.89 9.75
CA GLU A 102 24.77 -3.76 10.25
C GLU A 102 23.85 -2.56 10.49
N ASN A 103 24.28 -1.64 11.34
CA ASN A 103 23.58 -0.38 11.64
C ASN A 103 22.07 -0.54 11.93
N VAL A 104 21.65 -1.63 12.58
CA VAL A 104 20.24 -1.85 12.92
C VAL A 104 19.77 -0.80 13.93
N HIS A 105 18.84 0.07 13.52
CA HIS A 105 18.34 1.16 14.34
C HIS A 105 16.86 1.49 14.06
N LEU A 106 16.30 2.35 14.92
CA LEU A 106 14.93 2.86 14.80
C LEU A 106 14.96 4.35 14.52
N GLU A 107 14.21 4.80 13.51
CA GLU A 107 14.05 6.22 13.20
C GLU A 107 12.67 6.71 13.64
N PRO A 108 12.56 7.74 14.49
CA PRO A 108 11.28 8.18 15.04
C PRO A 108 10.41 8.86 13.98
N VAL A 109 9.13 8.48 13.94
CA VAL A 109 8.10 9.08 13.07
C VAL A 109 6.84 9.38 13.87
N LYS A 110 6.03 10.34 13.39
CA LYS A 110 4.70 10.62 13.92
C LYS A 110 3.65 9.97 13.03
N VAL A 111 2.73 9.23 13.63
CA VAL A 111 1.66 8.50 12.92
C VAL A 111 0.29 8.87 13.46
N PRO A 112 -0.76 8.82 12.63
CA PRO A 112 -2.13 9.00 13.09
C PRO A 112 -2.52 7.90 14.08
N HIS A 113 -3.41 8.22 15.02
CA HIS A 113 -3.96 7.24 15.97
C HIS A 113 -5.48 7.23 15.88
N TRP A 114 -6.00 6.20 15.22
CA TRP A 114 -7.43 5.96 15.07
C TRP A 114 -7.77 4.54 15.53
N GLU A 115 -8.86 4.38 16.27
CA GLU A 115 -9.37 3.10 16.74
C GLU A 115 -10.79 2.92 16.23
N ARG A 116 -11.08 1.77 15.62
CA ARG A 116 -12.38 1.44 15.01
C ARG A 116 -13.53 1.31 16.01
N GLY A 117 -13.27 0.69 17.16
CA GLY A 117 -14.31 0.32 18.13
C GLY A 117 -15.30 -0.71 17.56
N GLU A 118 -16.40 -0.92 18.27
CA GLU A 118 -17.49 -1.78 17.79
C GLU A 118 -18.28 -1.09 16.68
N GLU A 119 -18.76 -1.90 15.73
CA GLU A 119 -19.57 -1.40 14.64
C GLU A 119 -20.64 -2.40 14.18
N SER A 120 -21.81 -1.89 13.80
CA SER A 120 -22.89 -2.70 13.25
C SER A 120 -23.82 -1.88 12.35
N ALA A 121 -24.42 -2.53 11.37
CA ALA A 121 -25.56 -1.97 10.66
C ALA A 121 -26.68 -3.01 10.48
N MET A 122 -27.91 -2.57 10.70
CA MET A 122 -29.12 -3.38 10.59
C MET A 122 -30.11 -2.68 9.67
N MET A 123 -30.51 -3.35 8.59
CA MET A 123 -31.69 -2.95 7.83
C MET A 123 -32.94 -3.30 8.64
N LEU A 124 -33.83 -2.34 8.83
CA LEU A 124 -35.13 -2.51 9.52
C LEU A 124 -36.29 -2.65 8.55
N ALA A 125 -36.19 -2.01 7.38
CA ALA A 125 -37.19 -2.07 6.32
C ALA A 125 -36.49 -2.30 4.97
N PRO A 126 -37.07 -3.11 4.06
CA PRO A 126 -38.39 -3.76 4.14
C PRO A 126 -38.41 -5.03 5.01
N ARG A 127 -37.26 -5.50 5.46
CA ARG A 127 -37.11 -6.66 6.33
C ARG A 127 -35.89 -6.47 7.23
N ASN A 128 -35.85 -7.22 8.32
CA ASN A 128 -34.64 -7.33 9.12
C ASN A 128 -33.54 -8.02 8.31
N HIS A 129 -32.37 -7.40 8.24
CA HIS A 129 -31.17 -7.94 7.60
C HIS A 129 -29.93 -7.32 8.23
N SER A 130 -29.05 -8.15 8.78
CA SER A 130 -27.74 -7.68 9.23
C SER A 130 -26.89 -7.36 8.01
N ILE A 131 -26.42 -6.13 7.92
CA ILE A 131 -25.54 -5.68 6.84
C ILE A 131 -24.10 -5.92 7.30
N VAL A 132 -23.28 -6.53 6.45
CA VAL A 132 -21.86 -6.69 6.74
C VAL A 132 -21.17 -5.37 6.48
N ILE A 133 -20.60 -4.76 7.51
CA ILE A 133 -19.96 -3.45 7.44
C ILE A 133 -18.51 -3.50 7.92
N LEU A 134 -17.72 -2.55 7.43
CA LEU A 134 -16.42 -2.24 7.97
C LEU A 134 -16.13 -0.74 7.82
N GLY A 135 -15.93 -0.06 8.94
CA GLY A 135 -15.69 1.38 9.02
C GLY A 135 -14.48 1.81 8.19
N LEU A 136 -14.48 3.04 7.69
CA LEU A 136 -13.30 3.57 7.01
C LEU A 136 -12.35 4.22 8.01
N GLY A 137 -11.05 4.08 7.77
CA GLY A 137 -10.02 4.69 8.60
C GLY A 137 -10.17 6.20 8.63
N SER A 138 -10.12 6.78 9.82
CA SER A 138 -10.46 8.17 10.17
C SER A 138 -11.96 8.50 10.24
N SER A 139 -12.89 7.56 9.98
CA SER A 139 -14.33 7.81 10.15
C SER A 139 -14.64 8.25 11.59
N VAL A 140 -15.63 9.13 11.74
CA VAL A 140 -16.17 9.52 13.05
C VAL A 140 -17.15 8.46 13.55
N ALA A 141 -17.31 8.36 14.86
CA ALA A 141 -18.37 7.58 15.48
C ALA A 141 -19.76 8.11 15.13
N THR A 142 -20.76 7.24 15.21
CA THR A 142 -22.16 7.65 15.34
C THR A 142 -22.42 8.24 16.73
N PRO A 143 -23.52 9.00 16.94
CA PRO A 143 -24.05 9.21 18.29
C PRO A 143 -24.25 7.87 19.05
N PRO A 144 -24.22 7.85 20.40
CA PRO A 144 -24.34 6.62 21.18
C PRO A 144 -25.60 5.78 20.87
N GLU A 145 -26.71 6.44 20.54
CA GLU A 145 -27.97 5.80 20.13
C GLU A 145 -27.91 5.17 18.72
N GLY A 146 -26.91 5.52 17.92
CA GLY A 146 -26.78 5.19 16.50
C GLY A 146 -27.55 6.14 15.59
N ILE A 147 -27.38 5.97 14.28
CA ILE A 147 -28.14 6.72 13.27
C ILE A 147 -29.15 5.78 12.63
N THR A 148 -30.45 6.08 12.75
CA THR A 148 -31.50 5.36 12.02
C THR A 148 -32.12 6.28 10.99
N ALA A 149 -31.95 5.95 9.71
CA ALA A 149 -32.43 6.80 8.62
C ALA A 149 -32.79 5.98 7.36
N GLU A 150 -33.55 6.61 6.47
CA GLU A 150 -33.80 6.07 5.14
C GLU A 150 -32.53 6.06 4.30
N VAL A 151 -32.44 5.10 3.38
CA VAL A 151 -31.30 4.96 2.48
C VAL A 151 -31.60 5.60 1.12
N LEU A 152 -30.65 6.39 0.62
CA LEU A 152 -30.56 6.81 -0.78
C LEU A 152 -29.46 6.01 -1.47
N VAL A 153 -29.81 5.11 -2.38
CA VAL A 153 -28.81 4.42 -3.22
C VAL A 153 -28.52 5.26 -4.46
N VAL A 154 -27.24 5.49 -4.71
CA VAL A 154 -26.69 6.15 -5.90
C VAL A 154 -25.52 5.37 -6.44
N THR A 155 -25.22 5.55 -7.73
CA THR A 155 -24.10 4.90 -8.41
C THR A 155 -22.92 5.83 -8.63
N SER A 156 -23.11 7.15 -8.50
CA SER A 156 -22.05 8.14 -8.70
C SER A 156 -22.22 9.42 -7.88
N PHE A 157 -21.13 10.19 -7.76
CA PHE A 157 -21.20 11.55 -7.19
C PHE A 157 -22.10 12.46 -8.02
N ASP A 158 -22.06 12.37 -9.35
CA ASP A 158 -22.95 13.13 -10.22
C ASP A 158 -24.43 12.82 -9.95
N GLU A 159 -24.76 11.54 -9.76
CA GLU A 159 -26.12 11.14 -9.40
C GLU A 159 -26.53 11.69 -8.03
N LEU A 160 -25.63 11.61 -7.04
CA LEU A 160 -25.85 12.19 -5.71
C LEU A 160 -26.15 13.70 -5.80
N HIS A 161 -25.34 14.45 -6.54
CA HIS A 161 -25.54 15.90 -6.68
C HIS A 161 -26.85 16.24 -7.38
N LYS A 162 -27.24 15.48 -8.42
CA LYS A 162 -28.54 15.63 -9.08
C LYS A 162 -29.70 15.34 -8.12
N ARG A 163 -29.51 14.44 -7.17
CA ARG A 163 -30.50 14.01 -6.16
C ARG A 163 -30.24 14.62 -4.79
N ALA A 164 -29.56 15.76 -4.72
CA ALA A 164 -29.12 16.36 -3.46
C ALA A 164 -30.27 16.63 -2.48
N GLN A 165 -31.46 17.01 -2.98
CA GLN A 165 -32.63 17.20 -2.10
C GLN A 165 -33.13 15.89 -1.48
N ASP A 166 -33.04 14.78 -2.22
CA ASP A 166 -33.46 13.46 -1.73
C ASP A 166 -32.52 12.88 -0.69
N ALA A 167 -31.25 13.34 -0.67
CA ALA A 167 -30.19 12.85 0.20
C ALA A 167 -30.23 13.44 1.62
N LYS A 168 -30.89 14.58 1.81
CA LYS A 168 -30.98 15.27 3.10
C LYS A 168 -31.57 14.37 4.17
N GLY A 169 -30.84 14.19 5.28
CA GLY A 169 -31.28 13.36 6.41
C GLY A 169 -31.21 11.85 6.15
N LYS A 170 -30.65 11.40 5.02
CA LYS A 170 -30.56 9.98 4.64
C LYS A 170 -29.15 9.43 4.78
N ILE A 171 -29.06 8.11 4.84
CA ILE A 171 -27.81 7.37 4.64
C ILE A 171 -27.61 7.20 3.14
N VAL A 172 -26.51 7.70 2.60
CA VAL A 172 -26.18 7.53 1.17
C VAL A 172 -25.44 6.21 0.99
N VAL A 173 -25.95 5.33 0.13
CA VAL A 173 -25.24 4.13 -0.30
C VAL A 173 -24.67 4.36 -1.70
N TYR A 174 -23.34 4.34 -1.84
CA TYR A 174 -22.67 4.37 -3.13
C TYR A 174 -22.49 2.95 -3.67
N ASN A 175 -23.33 2.53 -4.62
CA ASN A 175 -23.22 1.27 -5.33
C ASN A 175 -22.49 1.45 -6.68
N GLN A 176 -21.29 2.03 -6.65
CA GLN A 176 -20.42 2.12 -7.83
C GLN A 176 -19.82 0.74 -8.12
N PRO A 177 -20.00 0.16 -9.32
CA PRO A 177 -19.29 -1.05 -9.74
C PRO A 177 -17.78 -0.81 -9.83
N PHE A 178 -17.00 -1.84 -9.49
CA PHE A 178 -15.54 -1.80 -9.65
C PHE A 178 -15.16 -1.76 -11.12
N ILE A 179 -14.35 -0.76 -11.50
CA ILE A 179 -13.78 -0.61 -12.85
C ILE A 179 -12.29 -0.89 -12.79
N SER A 180 -11.57 -0.05 -12.05
CA SER A 180 -10.21 -0.28 -11.56
C SER A 180 -10.13 0.22 -10.12
N TYR A 181 -9.02 -0.04 -9.42
CA TYR A 181 -8.82 0.50 -8.08
C TYR A 181 -8.75 2.03 -8.12
N GLU A 182 -7.94 2.60 -9.01
CA GLU A 182 -7.73 4.05 -9.15
C GLU A 182 -9.02 4.81 -9.44
N GLU A 183 -9.87 4.26 -10.31
CA GLU A 183 -11.15 4.89 -10.64
C GLU A 183 -12.19 4.78 -9.52
N THR A 184 -12.18 3.67 -8.78
CA THR A 184 -13.24 3.33 -7.82
C THR A 184 -12.91 3.82 -6.40
N VAL A 185 -11.63 3.86 -6.02
CA VAL A 185 -11.18 4.22 -4.67
C VAL A 185 -11.61 5.64 -4.26
N LYS A 186 -11.89 6.53 -5.21
CA LYS A 186 -12.43 7.87 -4.94
C LYS A 186 -13.72 7.85 -4.10
N TYR A 187 -14.55 6.82 -4.20
CA TYR A 187 -15.76 6.68 -3.39
C TYR A 187 -15.44 6.36 -1.94
N ARG A 188 -14.40 5.56 -1.69
CA ARG A 188 -13.85 5.36 -0.34
C ARG A 188 -13.28 6.67 0.21
N LEU A 189 -12.47 7.35 -0.60
CA LEU A 189 -11.72 8.53 -0.18
C LEU A 189 -12.65 9.72 0.14
N LEU A 190 -13.64 9.98 -0.71
CA LEU A 190 -14.42 11.22 -0.71
C LEU A 190 -15.91 11.01 -0.46
N GLY A 191 -16.39 9.77 -0.32
CA GLY A 191 -17.82 9.46 -0.21
C GLY A 191 -18.50 10.17 0.96
N ALA A 192 -17.83 10.26 2.12
CA ALA A 192 -18.34 10.98 3.28
C ALA A 192 -18.48 12.49 3.03
N VAL A 193 -17.49 13.09 2.36
CA VAL A 193 -17.50 14.51 2.02
C VAL A 193 -18.60 14.83 1.02
N GLU A 194 -18.71 14.05 -0.06
CA GLU A 194 -19.74 14.30 -1.08
C GLU A 194 -21.16 14.11 -0.54
N ALA A 195 -21.38 13.13 0.33
CA ALA A 195 -22.65 12.92 1.02
C ALA A 195 -22.93 14.02 2.06
N GLY A 196 -21.93 14.45 2.82
CA GLY A 196 -22.05 15.53 3.80
C GLY A 196 -22.41 16.87 3.16
N LYS A 197 -21.85 17.19 1.97
CA LYS A 197 -22.17 18.42 1.21
C LYS A 197 -23.66 18.56 0.88
N VAL A 198 -24.36 17.44 0.68
CA VAL A 198 -25.80 17.43 0.34
C VAL A 198 -26.71 17.16 1.55
N GLY A 199 -26.14 17.10 2.76
CA GLY A 199 -26.90 16.95 4.01
C GLY A 199 -27.28 15.51 4.36
N ALA A 200 -26.59 14.51 3.82
CA ALA A 200 -26.69 13.13 4.30
C ALA A 200 -26.18 13.03 5.75
N VAL A 201 -26.64 12.01 6.47
CA VAL A 201 -26.27 11.79 7.88
C VAL A 201 -25.21 10.70 8.07
N ALA A 202 -25.02 9.84 7.06
CA ALA A 202 -23.94 8.87 6.98
C ALA A 202 -23.74 8.44 5.52
N SER A 203 -22.62 7.77 5.24
CA SER A 203 -22.38 7.14 3.94
C SER A 203 -21.95 5.68 4.08
N LEU A 204 -22.43 4.84 3.18
CA LEU A 204 -22.05 3.44 3.06
C LEU A 204 -21.55 3.19 1.65
N ILE A 205 -20.38 2.59 1.52
CA ILE A 205 -19.70 2.47 0.23
C ILE A 205 -19.64 1.00 -0.16
N ARG A 206 -20.07 0.67 -1.37
CA ARG A 206 -19.78 -0.65 -1.93
C ARG A 206 -18.27 -0.86 -1.89
N SER A 207 -17.86 -1.97 -1.29
CA SER A 207 -16.44 -2.29 -1.18
C SER A 207 -15.70 -2.19 -2.51
N ILE A 208 -14.48 -1.64 -2.45
CA ILE A 208 -13.61 -1.39 -3.60
C ILE A 208 -12.97 -2.72 -4.02
N ALA A 209 -13.78 -3.59 -4.62
CA ALA A 209 -13.43 -4.99 -4.84
C ALA A 209 -13.87 -5.45 -6.24
N SER A 210 -12.97 -6.15 -6.93
CA SER A 210 -13.27 -6.81 -8.21
C SER A 210 -14.08 -8.10 -8.02
N PHE A 211 -13.96 -8.73 -6.86
CA PHE A 211 -14.74 -9.89 -6.42
C PHE A 211 -15.00 -9.76 -4.92
N SER A 212 -16.14 -10.27 -4.44
CA SER A 212 -16.47 -10.20 -3.02
C SER A 212 -16.54 -11.58 -2.39
N ILE A 213 -15.90 -11.68 -1.22
CA ILE A 213 -15.97 -12.83 -0.32
C ILE A 213 -16.88 -12.56 0.87
N ASN A 214 -17.83 -11.61 0.73
CA ASN A 214 -18.66 -11.10 1.81
C ASN A 214 -17.84 -10.53 2.99
N SER A 215 -16.68 -9.95 2.71
CA SER A 215 -15.85 -9.20 3.66
C SER A 215 -15.66 -7.78 3.13
N PRO A 216 -16.15 -6.74 3.81
CA PRO A 216 -16.01 -5.37 3.31
C PRO A 216 -14.58 -4.87 3.37
N HIS A 217 -14.23 -3.96 2.47
CA HIS A 217 -12.88 -3.41 2.33
C HIS A 217 -12.78 -2.09 3.08
N THR A 218 -11.97 -2.01 4.12
CA THR A 218 -11.66 -0.73 4.79
C THR A 218 -10.68 0.10 3.94
N GLY A 219 -10.04 1.07 4.55
CA GLY A 219 -9.08 1.94 3.90
C GLY A 219 -9.26 3.37 4.37
N TRP A 220 -8.27 4.20 4.04
CA TRP A 220 -8.28 5.60 4.41
C TRP A 220 -9.39 6.36 3.66
N GLN A 221 -10.06 7.26 4.39
CA GLN A 221 -10.97 8.28 3.86
C GLN A 221 -10.53 9.67 4.31
N GLN A 222 -11.01 10.72 3.65
CA GLN A 222 -10.66 12.10 3.95
C GLN A 222 -11.91 12.95 4.23
N TYR A 223 -11.84 13.74 5.30
CA TYR A 223 -12.78 14.83 5.55
C TYR A 223 -12.28 16.16 4.98
N GLN A 224 -13.22 17.08 4.79
CA GLN A 224 -12.96 18.48 4.41
C GLN A 224 -13.42 19.41 5.53
N SER A 225 -12.65 20.45 5.85
CA SER A 225 -12.89 21.35 6.99
C SER A 225 -14.28 21.99 7.03
N ASP A 226 -14.82 22.34 5.86
CA ASP A 226 -16.09 23.08 5.73
C ASP A 226 -17.30 22.17 5.47
N VAL A 227 -17.12 20.85 5.58
CA VAL A 227 -18.16 19.86 5.35
C VAL A 227 -18.43 19.12 6.66
N PRO A 228 -19.70 18.95 7.09
CA PRO A 228 -20.02 18.14 8.26
C PRO A 228 -19.40 16.75 8.15
N LYS A 229 -18.63 16.36 9.17
CA LYS A 229 -18.11 15.00 9.27
C LYS A 229 -19.26 14.06 9.58
N ILE A 230 -19.44 13.05 8.75
CA ILE A 230 -20.49 12.04 8.91
C ILE A 230 -19.88 10.64 8.99
N PRO A 231 -20.45 9.71 9.76
CA PRO A 231 -19.97 8.33 9.82
C PRO A 231 -19.95 7.69 8.44
N THR A 232 -18.89 6.92 8.16
CA THR A 232 -18.70 6.27 6.87
C THR A 232 -18.05 4.90 7.00
N ALA A 233 -18.61 3.93 6.27
CA ALA A 233 -18.16 2.54 6.27
C ALA A 233 -18.30 1.93 4.88
N CYS A 234 -17.50 0.91 4.59
CA CYS A 234 -17.77 0.02 3.47
C CYS A 234 -18.78 -1.06 3.87
N ILE A 235 -19.54 -1.52 2.88
CA ILE A 235 -20.44 -2.67 2.98
C ILE A 235 -20.06 -3.71 1.94
N SER A 236 -20.53 -4.95 2.13
CA SER A 236 -20.32 -6.03 1.15
C SER A 236 -20.89 -5.65 -0.22
N VAL A 237 -20.35 -6.25 -1.28
CA VAL A 237 -20.89 -6.05 -2.63
C VAL A 237 -22.34 -6.55 -2.70
N GLU A 238 -22.60 -7.67 -2.04
CA GLU A 238 -23.90 -8.33 -1.98
C GLU A 238 -24.96 -7.43 -1.33
N ASP A 239 -24.63 -6.77 -0.22
CA ASP A 239 -25.53 -5.85 0.47
C ASP A 239 -25.78 -4.58 -0.35
N ALA A 240 -24.74 -4.00 -0.95
CA ALA A 240 -24.88 -2.83 -1.82
C ALA A 240 -25.78 -3.13 -3.03
N GLU A 241 -25.58 -4.28 -3.69
CA GLU A 241 -26.38 -4.69 -4.83
C GLU A 241 -27.81 -5.09 -4.44
N MET A 242 -28.00 -5.72 -3.27
CA MET A 242 -29.32 -5.98 -2.73
C MET A 242 -30.10 -4.68 -2.53
N MET A 243 -29.48 -3.68 -1.90
CA MET A 243 -30.10 -2.38 -1.69
C MET A 243 -30.36 -1.65 -3.00
N ALA A 244 -29.45 -1.72 -3.97
CA ALA A 244 -29.66 -1.15 -5.30
C ALA A 244 -30.88 -1.77 -6.01
N ARG A 245 -31.02 -3.10 -5.99
CA ARG A 245 -32.21 -3.77 -6.56
C ARG A 245 -33.49 -3.40 -5.81
N MET A 246 -33.44 -3.23 -4.48
CA MET A 246 -34.59 -2.77 -3.68
C MET A 246 -34.98 -1.34 -4.05
N SER A 247 -34.01 -0.43 -4.14
CA SER A 247 -34.23 0.96 -4.47
C SER A 247 -34.77 1.14 -5.90
N SER A 248 -34.24 0.38 -6.87
CA SER A 248 -34.65 0.47 -8.29
C SER A 248 -36.12 0.12 -8.54
N ARG A 249 -36.74 -0.67 -7.65
CA ARG A 249 -38.16 -1.01 -7.69
C ARG A 249 -39.01 -0.21 -6.70
N GLY A 250 -38.48 0.89 -6.16
CA GLY A 250 -39.19 1.79 -5.25
C GLY A 250 -39.39 1.25 -3.83
N THR A 251 -38.66 0.22 -3.42
CA THR A 251 -38.76 -0.29 -2.04
C THR A 251 -38.07 0.67 -1.08
N ARG A 252 -38.79 1.10 -0.05
CA ARG A 252 -38.25 1.90 1.05
C ARG A 252 -37.26 1.08 1.88
N ILE A 253 -36.07 1.62 2.09
CA ILE A 253 -35.01 1.00 2.89
C ILE A 253 -34.72 1.89 4.09
N VAL A 254 -34.68 1.30 5.28
CA VAL A 254 -34.33 1.99 6.53
C VAL A 254 -33.22 1.20 7.21
N VAL A 255 -32.15 1.88 7.61
CA VAL A 255 -30.97 1.28 8.23
C VAL A 255 -30.67 1.99 9.55
N THR A 256 -30.34 1.20 10.57
CA THR A 256 -29.66 1.67 11.79
C THR A 256 -28.18 1.38 11.67
N LEU A 257 -27.33 2.41 11.78
CA LEU A 257 -25.88 2.34 11.79
C LEU A 257 -25.35 2.69 13.19
N LYS A 258 -24.39 1.91 13.70
CA LYS A 258 -23.64 2.20 14.91
C LYS A 258 -22.15 2.02 14.65
N MET A 259 -21.36 3.01 15.03
CA MET A 259 -19.90 2.99 14.93
C MET A 259 -19.33 3.70 16.15
N GLU A 260 -18.33 3.10 16.80
CA GLU A 260 -17.73 3.63 18.04
C GLU A 260 -16.33 4.23 17.83
N ALA A 261 -15.95 4.48 16.59
CA ALA A 261 -14.61 4.90 16.21
C ALA A 261 -14.12 6.16 16.93
N LYS A 262 -12.85 6.14 17.35
CA LYS A 262 -12.19 7.22 18.10
C LYS A 262 -10.93 7.66 17.39
N THR A 263 -10.72 8.97 17.33
CA THR A 263 -9.48 9.57 16.87
C THR A 263 -8.77 10.20 18.06
N TYR A 264 -7.49 9.88 18.21
CA TYR A 264 -6.62 10.45 19.23
C TYR A 264 -5.58 11.36 18.57
N PRO A 265 -4.86 12.19 19.34
CA PRO A 265 -3.71 12.92 18.82
C PRO A 265 -2.65 11.97 18.24
N ASP A 266 -1.93 12.42 17.22
CA ASP A 266 -0.85 11.67 16.60
C ASP A 266 0.17 11.18 17.64
N THR A 267 0.52 9.90 17.53
CA THR A 267 1.43 9.24 18.45
C THR A 267 2.80 9.01 17.81
N GLY A 268 3.80 8.73 18.65
CA GLY A 268 5.12 8.35 18.16
C GLY A 268 5.12 6.90 17.66
N SER A 269 5.85 6.65 16.58
CA SER A 269 6.17 5.34 16.03
C SER A 269 7.60 5.35 15.50
N PHE A 270 8.02 4.29 14.81
CA PHE A 270 9.37 4.19 14.26
C PHE A 270 9.37 3.51 12.89
N ASN A 271 10.24 3.98 12.01
CA ASN A 271 10.77 3.16 10.92
C ASN A 271 11.85 2.25 11.50
N THR A 272 11.97 1.05 10.94
CA THR A 272 13.04 0.11 11.30
C THR A 272 14.01 0.01 10.14
N VAL A 273 15.29 0.28 10.40
CA VAL A 273 16.34 0.37 9.37
C VAL A 273 17.47 -0.60 9.70
N ALA A 274 18.00 -1.25 8.68
CA ALA A 274 19.20 -2.08 8.75
C ALA A 274 19.98 -2.01 7.44
N GLU A 275 21.27 -2.29 7.50
CA GLU A 275 22.19 -2.10 6.39
C GLU A 275 23.04 -3.34 6.12
N ILE A 276 23.43 -3.48 4.84
CA ILE A 276 24.60 -4.24 4.41
C ILE A 276 25.60 -3.21 3.92
N VAL A 277 26.69 -2.96 4.67
CA VAL A 277 27.61 -1.87 4.34
C VAL A 277 28.50 -2.27 3.15
N GLY A 278 28.40 -1.49 2.07
CA GLY A 278 29.25 -1.64 0.89
C GLY A 278 30.73 -1.43 1.21
N SER A 279 31.62 -2.02 0.41
CA SER A 279 33.07 -1.95 0.67
C SER A 279 33.78 -0.81 -0.06
N LYS A 280 33.44 -0.57 -1.34
CA LYS A 280 34.11 0.39 -2.22
C LYS A 280 33.48 1.79 -2.16
N TYR A 281 32.14 1.84 -2.19
CA TYR A 281 31.34 3.07 -2.14
C TYR A 281 30.24 2.93 -1.07
N PRO A 282 30.60 2.84 0.23
CA PRO A 282 29.62 2.68 1.32
C PRO A 282 28.58 3.80 1.40
N GLU A 283 28.87 4.95 0.77
CA GLU A 283 27.96 6.09 0.66
C GLU A 283 26.93 5.98 -0.46
N GLN A 284 27.03 5.02 -1.39
CA GLN A 284 26.04 4.80 -2.45
C GLN A 284 25.02 3.75 -2.01
N VAL A 285 23.75 4.00 -2.31
CA VAL A 285 22.65 3.29 -1.66
C VAL A 285 21.67 2.70 -2.67
N VAL A 286 21.37 1.41 -2.49
CA VAL A 286 20.18 0.74 -3.04
C VAL A 286 19.17 0.60 -1.90
N LEU A 287 17.98 1.19 -2.06
CA LEU A 287 16.90 1.05 -1.08
C LEU A 287 15.91 0.01 -1.55
N VAL A 288 15.60 -0.93 -0.66
CA VAL A 288 14.50 -1.87 -0.82
C VAL A 288 13.63 -1.74 0.43
N SER A 289 12.33 -1.53 0.24
CA SER A 289 11.39 -1.23 1.33
C SER A 289 10.05 -1.96 1.20
N GLY A 290 9.36 -2.05 2.33
CA GLY A 290 7.95 -2.43 2.47
C GLY A 290 7.44 -1.97 3.83
N HIS A 291 6.13 -1.79 4.00
CA HIS A 291 5.60 -1.18 5.22
C HIS A 291 5.22 -2.21 6.29
N LEU A 292 5.48 -1.83 7.54
CA LEU A 292 5.24 -2.70 8.69
C LEU A 292 3.85 -2.51 9.29
N ASP A 293 3.08 -1.48 8.94
CA ASP A 293 1.70 -1.40 9.38
C ASP A 293 0.76 -2.23 8.49
N SER A 294 -0.52 -2.24 8.84
CA SER A 294 -1.59 -2.86 8.08
C SER A 294 -2.91 -2.28 8.55
N TRP A 295 -4.01 -2.61 7.89
CA TRP A 295 -5.31 -2.38 8.52
C TRP A 295 -5.50 -3.25 9.76
N ASP A 296 -6.42 -2.85 10.63
CA ASP A 296 -6.79 -3.52 11.88
C ASP A 296 -7.66 -4.78 11.67
N VAL A 297 -7.81 -5.24 10.42
CA VAL A 297 -8.53 -6.44 10.01
C VAL A 297 -7.62 -7.40 9.26
N GLY A 298 -7.97 -8.69 9.27
CA GLY A 298 -7.13 -9.73 8.70
C GLY A 298 -5.82 -9.83 9.50
N GLN A 299 -4.73 -10.04 8.77
CA GLN A 299 -3.38 -10.21 9.29
C GLN A 299 -2.36 -9.28 8.61
N GLY A 300 -2.76 -8.54 7.57
CA GLY A 300 -1.83 -7.73 6.75
C GLY A 300 -0.73 -8.60 6.14
N ALA A 301 -1.09 -9.77 5.61
CA ALA A 301 -0.13 -10.76 5.16
C ALA A 301 0.36 -10.44 3.75
N MET A 302 -0.50 -9.95 2.85
CA MET A 302 -0.07 -9.43 1.56
C MET A 302 0.08 -7.90 1.54
N ASP A 303 -0.56 -7.17 2.46
CA ASP A 303 -0.51 -5.70 2.54
C ASP A 303 -0.12 -5.26 3.98
N ASP A 304 1.16 -5.01 4.26
CA ASP A 304 2.33 -5.30 3.39
C ASP A 304 3.35 -6.21 4.08
N GLY A 305 2.84 -7.26 4.74
CA GLY A 305 3.72 -8.27 5.33
C GLY A 305 4.60 -8.94 4.27
N GLY A 306 4.01 -9.26 3.12
CA GLY A 306 4.68 -9.86 1.98
C GLY A 306 5.83 -8.98 1.49
N GLY A 307 5.55 -7.73 1.11
CA GLY A 307 6.55 -6.78 0.64
C GLY A 307 7.63 -6.54 1.67
N ALA A 308 7.26 -6.22 2.91
CA ALA A 308 8.24 -6.00 3.97
C ALA A 308 9.23 -7.17 4.15
N PHE A 309 8.78 -8.43 4.05
CA PHE A 309 9.65 -9.61 4.23
C PHE A 309 10.45 -10.01 2.99
N ILE A 310 10.03 -9.61 1.77
CA ILE A 310 10.83 -9.84 0.55
C ILE A 310 11.74 -8.67 0.20
N SER A 311 11.38 -7.46 0.62
CA SER A 311 12.09 -6.20 0.43
C SER A 311 13.11 -5.91 1.53
N TRP A 312 13.22 -6.77 2.52
CA TRP A 312 14.14 -6.62 3.63
C TRP A 312 15.60 -6.67 3.15
N GLU A 313 16.17 -5.51 2.77
CA GLU A 313 17.60 -5.12 2.79
C GLU A 313 17.73 -3.70 2.15
N GLY A 314 18.23 -2.67 2.84
CA GLY A 314 18.56 -1.38 2.17
C GLY A 314 18.72 -0.13 3.06
N ASN A 315 19.63 0.77 2.66
CA ASN A 315 20.10 1.97 3.41
C ASN A 315 19.48 3.30 2.89
N ILE A 316 19.86 4.47 3.43
CA ILE A 316 19.37 5.83 3.10
C ILE A 316 20.51 6.85 2.84
N SER A 317 20.35 7.60 1.74
CA SER A 317 21.05 8.79 1.21
C SER A 317 22.22 8.56 0.22
N ASN A 318 22.19 9.30 -0.90
CA ASN A 318 22.86 9.04 -2.19
C ASN A 318 22.34 7.78 -2.93
N PHE A 319 21.02 7.77 -3.15
CA PHE A 319 20.31 6.66 -3.78
C PHE A 319 20.63 6.49 -5.26
N ASP A 320 20.94 5.25 -5.61
CA ASP A 320 21.05 4.72 -6.96
C ASP A 320 19.66 4.37 -7.50
N ILE A 321 18.89 3.62 -6.71
CA ILE A 321 17.50 3.26 -6.97
C ILE A 321 16.73 3.12 -5.65
N VAL A 322 15.44 3.44 -5.69
CA VAL A 322 14.48 3.10 -4.62
C VAL A 322 13.50 2.05 -5.13
N MET A 323 13.24 1.05 -4.30
CA MET A 323 12.45 -0.10 -4.69
C MET A 323 11.47 -0.55 -3.60
N GLU A 324 10.24 -0.88 -3.99
CA GLU A 324 9.15 -1.18 -3.06
C GLU A 324 8.25 -2.32 -3.59
N SER A 325 7.58 -3.03 -2.68
CA SER A 325 6.70 -4.16 -2.99
C SER A 325 5.38 -4.14 -2.22
N ASP A 326 4.54 -3.13 -2.40
CA ASP A 326 3.29 -2.85 -1.67
C ASP A 326 2.03 -3.48 -2.34
N SER A 327 2.18 -4.09 -3.52
CA SER A 327 1.07 -4.68 -4.30
C SER A 327 0.91 -6.20 -4.09
N GLY A 328 1.35 -6.72 -2.95
CA GLY A 328 1.36 -8.15 -2.62
C GLY A 328 2.63 -8.86 -3.09
N THR A 329 2.58 -10.20 -3.05
CA THR A 329 3.70 -11.07 -3.43
C THR A 329 3.19 -12.26 -4.23
N PHE A 330 2.42 -11.96 -5.28
CA PHE A 330 1.84 -12.97 -6.17
C PHE A 330 2.87 -13.40 -7.22
N MET A 331 2.43 -14.14 -8.25
CA MET A 331 3.35 -14.58 -9.32
C MET A 331 4.04 -13.36 -9.96
N PRO A 332 5.37 -13.23 -9.85
CA PRO A 332 6.07 -12.06 -10.36
C PRO A 332 6.13 -12.12 -11.89
N MET A 333 5.79 -11.01 -12.52
CA MET A 333 5.77 -10.84 -13.98
C MET A 333 6.94 -9.99 -14.49
N GLY A 334 7.62 -9.26 -13.61
CA GLY A 334 8.73 -8.36 -13.91
C GLY A 334 8.85 -7.24 -12.89
N LEU A 335 9.46 -6.12 -13.29
CA LEU A 335 9.48 -4.88 -12.50
C LEU A 335 8.79 -3.75 -13.25
N ALA A 336 7.98 -2.95 -12.57
CA ALA A 336 7.63 -1.63 -13.06
C ALA A 336 8.80 -0.67 -12.77
N PHE A 337 9.08 0.26 -13.68
CA PHE A 337 10.24 1.16 -13.54
C PHE A 337 9.91 2.59 -13.96
N THR A 338 10.44 3.55 -13.20
CA THR A 338 10.44 5.00 -13.49
C THR A 338 11.88 5.50 -13.42
N GLY A 339 12.36 6.16 -14.49
CA GLY A 339 13.72 6.69 -14.57
C GLY A 339 14.09 7.04 -16.02
N SER A 340 15.34 7.43 -16.26
CA SER A 340 15.81 7.76 -17.61
C SER A 340 15.77 6.57 -18.57
N ASP A 341 15.69 6.83 -19.87
CA ASP A 341 15.76 5.78 -20.91
C ASP A 341 17.06 4.96 -20.83
N LYS A 342 18.16 5.60 -20.41
CA LYS A 342 19.45 4.94 -20.21
C LYS A 342 19.37 3.99 -19.01
N ALA A 343 18.83 4.43 -17.87
CA ALA A 343 18.66 3.57 -16.70
C ALA A 343 17.71 2.41 -17.00
N ARG A 344 16.63 2.66 -17.74
CA ARG A 344 15.72 1.60 -18.21
C ARG A 344 16.45 0.57 -19.08
N ALA A 345 17.33 1.01 -19.98
CA ALA A 345 18.11 0.09 -20.82
C ALA A 345 19.08 -0.77 -19.99
N ILE A 346 19.71 -0.19 -18.97
CA ILE A 346 20.57 -0.92 -18.02
C ILE A 346 19.75 -1.94 -17.24
N LEU A 347 18.63 -1.52 -16.64
CA LEU A 347 17.75 -2.42 -15.89
C LEU A 347 17.22 -3.57 -16.77
N LYS A 348 16.95 -3.33 -18.05
CA LYS A 348 16.57 -4.41 -19.00
C LYS A 348 17.63 -5.50 -19.09
N GLU A 349 18.91 -5.13 -19.11
CA GLU A 349 20.01 -6.11 -19.14
C GLU A 349 20.12 -6.86 -17.80
N ILE A 350 19.94 -6.17 -16.66
CA ILE A 350 19.90 -6.81 -15.33
C ILE A 350 18.76 -7.83 -15.27
N MET A 351 17.55 -7.45 -15.71
CA MET A 351 16.38 -8.33 -15.73
C MET A 351 16.57 -9.55 -16.64
N GLN A 352 17.46 -9.54 -17.63
CA GLN A 352 17.77 -10.75 -18.41
C GLN A 352 18.47 -11.84 -17.58
N LEU A 353 19.13 -11.49 -16.47
CA LEU A 353 19.74 -12.46 -15.57
C LEU A 353 18.70 -13.36 -14.89
N LEU A 354 17.44 -12.91 -14.82
CA LEU A 354 16.29 -13.63 -14.28
C LEU A 354 15.61 -14.57 -15.30
N GLN A 355 16.19 -14.76 -16.48
CA GLN A 355 15.69 -15.72 -17.48
C GLN A 355 15.46 -17.14 -16.90
N PRO A 356 16.29 -17.69 -16.00
CA PRO A 356 16.06 -19.03 -15.44
C PRO A 356 14.72 -19.22 -14.72
N ILE A 357 14.13 -18.14 -14.21
CA ILE A 357 12.80 -18.13 -13.58
C ILE A 357 11.72 -17.46 -14.44
N ASN A 358 12.07 -17.06 -15.66
CA ASN A 358 11.16 -16.43 -16.64
C ASN A 358 10.55 -15.09 -16.19
N VAL A 359 11.27 -14.31 -15.38
CA VAL A 359 10.82 -12.99 -14.87
C VAL A 359 11.73 -11.89 -15.42
N THR A 360 11.60 -11.58 -16.72
CA THR A 360 12.54 -10.68 -17.44
C THR A 360 11.92 -9.37 -17.91
N ASN A 361 10.61 -9.18 -17.72
CA ASN A 361 9.92 -8.02 -18.26
C ASN A 361 10.15 -6.75 -17.43
N ILE A 362 10.08 -5.61 -18.11
CA ILE A 362 10.03 -4.30 -17.48
C ILE A 362 8.80 -3.56 -17.97
N TYR A 363 8.06 -2.97 -17.03
CA TYR A 363 6.86 -2.19 -17.24
C TYR A 363 7.11 -0.70 -16.95
N GLU A 364 6.13 0.13 -17.30
CA GLU A 364 6.15 1.57 -16.99
C GLU A 364 5.64 1.84 -15.57
N ASN A 365 5.94 3.03 -15.05
CA ASN A 365 5.46 3.57 -13.77
C ASN A 365 5.89 2.72 -12.55
N GLY A 366 7.19 2.67 -12.30
CA GLY A 366 7.76 2.09 -11.07
C GLY A 366 7.83 3.11 -9.92
N GLY A 367 7.95 2.57 -8.70
CA GLY A 367 7.79 3.32 -7.45
C GLY A 367 6.37 3.18 -6.91
N GLU A 368 6.25 3.10 -5.59
CA GLU A 368 5.01 2.95 -4.84
C GLU A 368 4.92 4.00 -3.72
N THR A 369 4.02 3.81 -2.76
CA THR A 369 3.56 4.86 -1.83
C THR A 369 4.70 5.41 -0.98
N ASP A 370 5.56 4.56 -0.44
CA ASP A 370 6.65 5.01 0.42
C ASP A 370 7.80 5.59 -0.40
N THR A 371 8.00 5.12 -1.63
CA THR A 371 9.13 5.53 -2.48
C THR A 371 8.86 6.76 -3.37
N GLU A 372 7.60 7.20 -3.50
CA GLU A 372 7.17 8.26 -4.43
C GLU A 372 7.97 9.56 -4.29
N TYR A 373 8.32 9.97 -3.07
CA TYR A 373 9.02 11.24 -2.82
C TYR A 373 10.39 11.29 -3.50
N TRP A 374 11.15 10.19 -3.48
CA TRP A 374 12.45 10.09 -4.13
C TRP A 374 12.32 10.02 -5.65
N VAL A 375 11.31 9.29 -6.14
CA VAL A 375 11.02 9.20 -7.57
C VAL A 375 10.68 10.57 -8.15
N ARG A 376 9.87 11.35 -7.44
CA ARG A 376 9.54 12.73 -7.84
C ARG A 376 10.77 13.65 -7.84
N ASP A 377 11.74 13.39 -6.98
CA ASP A 377 13.01 14.14 -6.90
C ASP A 377 14.08 13.62 -7.89
N GLY A 378 13.71 12.68 -8.77
CA GLY A 378 14.53 12.21 -9.89
C GLY A 378 15.41 11.00 -9.59
N VAL A 379 15.20 10.32 -8.46
CA VAL A 379 15.82 9.02 -8.19
C VAL A 379 15.07 7.94 -9.00
N PRO A 380 15.76 7.03 -9.70
CA PRO A 380 15.12 5.87 -10.30
C PRO A 380 14.26 5.09 -9.29
N GLY A 381 13.05 4.72 -9.69
CA GLY A 381 12.11 3.95 -8.88
C GLY A 381 11.74 2.64 -9.54
N ALA A 382 11.70 1.54 -8.79
CA ALA A 382 11.13 0.29 -9.25
C ALA A 382 10.11 -0.27 -8.26
N SER A 383 9.17 -1.06 -8.78
CA SER A 383 8.25 -1.83 -7.94
C SER A 383 8.03 -3.21 -8.52
N LEU A 384 7.76 -4.18 -7.64
CA LEU A 384 7.46 -5.54 -8.07
C LEU A 384 6.18 -5.56 -8.89
N ARG A 385 6.23 -6.08 -10.12
CA ARG A 385 5.04 -6.24 -10.94
C ARG A 385 4.53 -7.66 -10.87
N ASP A 386 3.44 -7.84 -10.15
CA ASP A 386 2.82 -9.14 -9.91
C ASP A 386 1.51 -9.37 -10.71
N ASP A 387 1.08 -10.63 -10.77
CA ASP A 387 -0.30 -10.99 -11.13
C ASP A 387 -1.28 -10.61 -10.00
N ILE A 388 -1.71 -9.36 -10.02
CA ILE A 388 -2.64 -8.78 -9.04
C ILE A 388 -4.12 -9.13 -9.30
N SER A 389 -4.42 -10.12 -10.14
CA SER A 389 -5.81 -10.47 -10.50
C SER A 389 -6.71 -10.80 -9.29
N LYS A 390 -6.10 -11.23 -8.18
CA LYS A 390 -6.77 -11.58 -6.93
C LYS A 390 -6.50 -10.60 -5.78
N TYR A 391 -5.61 -9.62 -5.94
CA TYR A 391 -5.21 -8.72 -4.85
C TYR A 391 -6.43 -8.00 -4.25
N PHE A 392 -7.24 -7.38 -5.11
CA PHE A 392 -8.46 -6.67 -4.70
C PHE A 392 -9.64 -7.56 -4.30
N TRP A 393 -9.43 -8.87 -4.14
CA TRP A 393 -10.43 -9.76 -3.52
C TRP A 393 -10.28 -9.75 -1.99
N PHE A 394 -9.07 -9.48 -1.48
CA PHE A 394 -8.77 -9.57 -0.05
C PHE A 394 -8.13 -8.31 0.54
N HIS A 395 -7.56 -7.42 -0.28
CA HIS A 395 -6.91 -6.18 0.16
C HIS A 395 -7.82 -5.34 1.07
N HIS A 396 -7.33 -4.95 2.24
CA HIS A 396 -8.10 -4.25 3.29
C HIS A 396 -9.31 -5.01 3.85
N THR A 397 -9.32 -6.34 3.82
CA THR A 397 -10.42 -7.17 4.36
C THR A 397 -9.94 -8.12 5.45
N GLN A 398 -10.89 -8.80 6.09
CA GLN A 398 -10.58 -9.92 7.00
C GLN A 398 -9.94 -11.13 6.28
N GLY A 399 -10.00 -11.17 4.94
CA GLY A 399 -9.44 -12.24 4.13
C GLY A 399 -7.94 -12.12 3.89
N ASP A 400 -7.32 -10.95 4.15
CA ASP A 400 -5.87 -10.79 4.02
C ASP A 400 -5.15 -11.56 5.14
N THR A 401 -4.77 -12.80 4.82
CA THR A 401 -4.20 -13.78 5.75
C THR A 401 -3.18 -14.64 5.00
N MET A 402 -2.38 -15.44 5.72
CA MET A 402 -1.43 -16.37 5.06
C MET A 402 -2.08 -17.30 4.02
N THR A 403 -3.40 -17.52 4.06
CA THR A 403 -4.11 -18.36 3.09
C THR A 403 -4.07 -17.82 1.66
N VAL A 404 -3.79 -16.52 1.46
CA VAL A 404 -3.67 -15.92 0.13
C VAL A 404 -2.25 -15.97 -0.43
N GLN A 405 -1.26 -16.32 0.41
CA GLN A 405 0.15 -16.36 0.03
C GLN A 405 0.54 -17.74 -0.52
N ASP A 406 1.33 -17.74 -1.59
CA ASP A 406 1.94 -18.95 -2.15
C ASP A 406 3.45 -18.94 -1.88
N PRO A 407 3.99 -19.96 -1.17
CA PRO A 407 5.40 -19.99 -0.82
C PRO A 407 6.32 -20.05 -2.05
N SER A 408 5.88 -20.71 -3.13
CA SER A 408 6.65 -20.79 -4.37
C SER A 408 6.72 -19.44 -5.07
N GLN A 409 5.63 -18.67 -5.08
CA GLN A 409 5.60 -17.31 -5.64
C GLN A 409 6.49 -16.37 -4.82
N MET A 410 6.39 -16.40 -3.49
CA MET A 410 7.26 -15.61 -2.62
C MET A 410 8.75 -15.91 -2.82
N ASN A 411 9.12 -17.18 -3.08
CA ASN A 411 10.50 -17.54 -3.41
C ASN A 411 10.97 -16.89 -4.71
N LEU A 412 10.11 -16.79 -5.72
CA LEU A 412 10.41 -16.11 -6.97
C LEU A 412 10.58 -14.61 -6.73
N CYS A 413 9.68 -13.97 -5.96
CA CYS A 413 9.79 -12.55 -5.64
C CYS A 413 11.07 -12.23 -4.86
N ALA A 414 11.42 -13.05 -3.87
CA ALA A 414 12.68 -12.93 -3.13
C ALA A 414 13.90 -13.06 -4.06
N ALA A 415 13.87 -13.99 -5.04
CA ALA A 415 14.94 -14.13 -6.02
C ALA A 415 15.07 -12.90 -6.92
N VAL A 416 13.95 -12.33 -7.39
CA VAL A 416 13.93 -11.10 -8.20
C VAL A 416 14.59 -9.95 -7.42
N TRP A 417 14.14 -9.68 -6.20
CA TRP A 417 14.70 -8.61 -5.37
C TRP A 417 16.17 -8.81 -5.10
N THR A 418 16.56 -10.01 -4.68
CA THR A 418 17.96 -10.29 -4.31
C THR A 418 18.90 -10.14 -5.52
N VAL A 419 18.53 -10.63 -6.70
CA VAL A 419 19.36 -10.49 -7.92
C VAL A 419 19.49 -9.04 -8.33
N VAL A 420 18.38 -8.31 -8.40
CA VAL A 420 18.37 -6.91 -8.87
C VAL A 420 19.15 -6.03 -7.91
N SER A 421 18.87 -6.14 -6.61
CA SER A 421 19.57 -5.36 -5.58
C SER A 421 21.06 -5.66 -5.55
N TYR A 422 21.45 -6.94 -5.63
CA TYR A 422 22.87 -7.32 -5.63
C TYR A 422 23.61 -6.74 -6.84
N VAL A 423 23.04 -6.88 -8.04
CA VAL A 423 23.71 -6.43 -9.27
C VAL A 423 23.84 -4.90 -9.27
N ILE A 424 22.80 -4.16 -8.91
CA ILE A 424 22.86 -2.70 -8.85
C ILE A 424 23.89 -2.26 -7.78
N ALA A 425 23.90 -2.90 -6.61
CA ALA A 425 24.82 -2.54 -5.53
C ALA A 425 26.30 -2.84 -5.83
N ASP A 426 26.60 -3.82 -6.71
CA ASP A 426 27.97 -4.23 -7.04
C ASP A 426 28.48 -3.60 -8.36
N MET A 427 27.61 -2.99 -9.16
CA MET A 427 28.00 -2.30 -10.39
C MET A 427 28.99 -1.15 -10.14
N GLU A 428 29.87 -0.90 -11.12
CA GLU A 428 30.90 0.14 -11.01
C GLU A 428 30.34 1.57 -11.05
N GLU A 429 29.18 1.76 -11.69
CA GLU A 429 28.53 3.06 -11.86
C GLU A 429 27.06 2.98 -11.45
N MET A 430 26.58 4.06 -10.81
CA MET A 430 25.16 4.24 -10.51
C MET A 430 24.32 4.37 -11.79
N LEU A 431 23.04 4.04 -11.67
CA LEU A 431 22.05 4.29 -12.70
C LEU A 431 21.99 5.79 -13.06
N PRO A 432 21.94 6.12 -14.37
CA PRO A 432 21.89 7.49 -14.83
C PRO A 432 20.52 8.12 -14.57
N ARG A 433 20.52 9.34 -14.05
CA ARG A 433 19.32 10.14 -13.79
C ARG A 433 18.75 10.80 -15.05
#